data_AF-A0A936SKR7-F1
#
_entry.id   AF-A0A936SKR7-F1
#
_cell.length_a   1.000
_cell.length_b   1.000
_cell.length_c   1.000
_cell.angle_alpha   90.00
_cell.angle_beta   90.00
_cell.angle_gamma   90.00
#
_symmetry.space_group_name_H-M   'P 1'
#
loop_
_entity.id
_entity.type
_entity.pdbx_description
1 polymer ?
#
loop_
_entity_poly.entity_id
_entity_poly.type
_entity_poly.pdbx_seq_one_letter_code
_entity_poly.pdbx_strand_id
1 'polypeptide(L)'
;MIKQVEPEAWTTKIMRYMHGDLTAAGLLALAVDNGKLTEAHTYIGEMQLFAGTPATAKIHFGWVKENGTKTFSEYTLAIAELNRMANSSKPK
;
A
#
# COMPACT_ATOMS: atom_id res chain seq x y z
N MET A 1 9.04 -16.18 25.00
CA MET A 1 9.11 -14.70 25.15
C MET A 1 8.66 -14.10 23.84
N ILE A 2 7.51 -13.43 23.79
CA ILE A 2 7.07 -12.73 22.56
C ILE A 2 8.01 -11.54 22.40
N LYS A 3 8.77 -11.51 21.30
CA LYS A 3 9.71 -10.44 21.02
C LYS A 3 8.89 -9.16 20.79
N GLN A 4 9.13 -8.12 21.58
CA GLN A 4 8.49 -6.83 21.40
C GLN A 4 8.78 -6.29 20.00
N VAL A 5 7.80 -5.63 19.40
CA VAL A 5 7.92 -4.98 18.09
C VAL A 5 8.92 -3.83 18.22
N GLU A 6 9.97 -3.83 17.39
CA GLU A 6 10.97 -2.77 17.35
C GLU A 6 10.31 -1.44 16.92
N PRO A 7 10.28 -0.38 17.74
CA PRO A 7 9.52 0.85 17.46
C PRO A 7 9.90 1.55 16.14
N GLU A 8 11.14 1.35 15.71
CA GLU A 8 11.72 1.95 14.51
C GLU A 8 11.70 1.03 13.28
N ALA A 9 11.25 -0.22 13.42
CA ALA A 9 11.10 -1.09 12.27
C ALA A 9 10.10 -0.52 11.27
N TRP A 10 10.37 -0.74 9.99
CA TRP A 10 9.50 -0.31 8.89
C TRP A 10 8.08 -0.89 9.04
N THR A 11 7.97 -2.16 9.40
CA THR A 11 6.69 -2.82 9.70
C THR A 11 5.90 -2.11 10.79
N THR A 12 6.57 -1.56 11.80
CA THR A 12 5.91 -0.75 12.85
C THR A 12 5.31 0.53 12.28
N LYS A 13 5.96 1.17 11.30
CA LYS A 13 5.42 2.37 10.63
C LYS A 13 4.18 2.03 9.79
N ILE A 14 4.19 0.89 9.09
CA ILE A 14 3.00 0.37 8.37
C ILE A 14 1.84 0.14 9.34
N MET A 15 2.09 -0.53 10.47
CA MET A 15 1.04 -0.79 11.47
C MET A 15 0.47 0.49 12.07
N ARG A 16 1.32 1.49 12.35
CA ARG A 16 0.87 2.81 12.82
C ARG A 16 0.00 3.51 11.77
N TYR A 17 0.31 3.39 10.48
CA TYR A 17 -0.55 3.91 9.42
C TYR A 17 -1.91 3.21 9.39
N MET A 18 -1.92 1.87 9.43
CA MET A 18 -3.16 1.09 9.44
C MET A 18 -4.03 1.38 10.66
N HIS A 19 -3.41 1.69 11.80
CA HIS A 19 -4.10 2.10 13.03
C HIS A 19 -4.63 3.55 13.00
N GLY A 20 -4.11 4.40 12.10
CA GLY A 20 -4.43 5.82 12.01
C GLY A 20 -3.50 6.75 12.79
N ASP A 21 -2.47 6.22 13.45
CA ASP A 21 -1.45 6.99 14.20
C ASP A 21 -0.41 7.66 13.28
N LEU A 22 -0.43 7.31 11.99
CA LEU A 22 0.42 7.87 10.95
C LEU A 22 -0.43 8.14 9.71
N THR A 23 -0.29 9.30 9.10
CA THR A 23 -1.02 9.64 7.87
C THR A 23 -0.39 8.96 6.65
N ALA A 24 -1.14 8.82 5.55
CA ALA A 24 -0.60 8.30 4.29
C ALA A 24 0.59 9.12 3.79
N ALA A 25 0.50 10.45 3.84
CA ALA A 25 1.61 11.35 3.50
C ALA A 25 2.81 11.16 4.43
N GLY A 26 2.56 10.97 5.73
CA GLY A 26 3.61 10.67 6.72
C GLY A 26 4.31 9.34 6.45
N LEU A 27 3.56 8.29 6.09
CA LEU A 27 4.14 6.99 5.71
C LEU A 27 5.02 7.10 4.47
N LEU A 28 4.55 7.81 3.43
CA LEU A 28 5.32 8.04 2.22
C LEU A 28 6.61 8.82 2.48
N ALA A 29 6.57 9.82 3.36
CA ALA A 29 7.77 10.59 3.72
C ALA A 29 8.84 9.76 4.44
N LEU A 30 8.46 8.65 5.10
CA LEU A 30 9.37 7.73 5.78
C LEU A 30 9.91 6.61 4.86
N ALA A 31 9.35 6.47 3.66
CA ALA A 31 9.75 5.45 2.70
C ALA A 31 11.02 5.87 1.94
N VAL A 32 12.17 5.60 2.54
CA VAL A 32 13.50 6.05 2.04
C VAL A 32 14.04 5.28 0.83
N ASP A 33 13.39 4.18 0.44
CA ASP A 33 13.82 3.35 -0.68
C ASP A 33 12.60 2.84 -1.47
N ASN A 34 12.86 2.32 -2.67
CA ASN A 34 11.80 1.88 -3.57
C ASN A 34 11.00 0.68 -3.04
N GLY A 35 11.61 -0.18 -2.22
CA GLY A 35 10.91 -1.29 -1.56
C GLY A 35 9.87 -0.76 -0.58
N LYS A 36 10.29 0.15 0.31
CA LYS A 36 9.37 0.82 1.25
C LYS A 36 8.31 1.64 0.52
N LEU A 37 8.63 2.32 -0.57
CA LEU A 37 7.64 3.03 -1.37
C LEU A 37 6.63 2.06 -2.01
N THR A 38 7.10 0.91 -2.49
CA THR A 38 6.23 -0.16 -3.03
C THR A 38 5.24 -0.61 -1.96
N GLU A 39 5.73 -0.95 -0.77
CA GLU A 39 4.88 -1.36 0.34
C GLU A 39 3.90 -0.25 0.78
N ALA A 40 4.40 0.98 0.95
CA ALA A 40 3.58 2.11 1.38
C ALA A 40 2.45 2.40 0.39
N HIS A 41 2.75 2.50 -0.90
CA HIS A 41 1.70 2.71 -1.90
C HIS A 41 0.71 1.55 -1.95
N THR A 42 1.16 0.29 -1.88
CA THR A 42 0.25 -0.85 -1.86
C THR A 42 -0.68 -0.81 -0.64
N TYR A 43 -0.16 -0.67 0.57
CA TYR A 43 -0.99 -0.67 1.77
C TYR A 43 -1.88 0.58 1.89
N ILE A 44 -1.44 1.75 1.39
CA ILE A 44 -2.33 2.90 1.28
C ILE A 44 -3.48 2.59 0.30
N GLY A 45 -3.19 1.97 -0.84
CA GLY A 45 -4.20 1.54 -1.80
C GLY A 45 -5.25 0.62 -1.18
N GLU A 46 -4.83 -0.40 -0.43
CA GLU A 46 -5.73 -1.33 0.27
C GLU A 46 -6.63 -0.60 1.29
N MET A 47 -6.06 0.30 2.09
CA MET A 47 -6.83 1.07 3.06
C MET A 47 -7.86 1.99 2.38
N GLN A 48 -7.55 2.53 1.20
CA GLN A 48 -8.52 3.30 0.41
C GLN A 48 -9.63 2.39 -0.16
N LEU A 49 -9.33 1.16 -0.57
CA LEU A 49 -10.39 0.21 -0.93
C LEU A 49 -11.32 -0.09 0.25
N PHE A 50 -10.77 -0.36 1.44
CA PHE A 50 -11.57 -0.57 2.65
C PHE A 50 -12.38 0.65 3.06
N ALA A 51 -11.87 1.85 2.81
CA ALA A 51 -12.56 3.12 3.06
C ALA A 51 -13.60 3.47 1.99
N GLY A 52 -13.78 2.65 0.94
CA GLY A 52 -14.75 2.91 -0.12
C GLY A 52 -14.33 4.02 -1.09
N THR A 53 -13.02 4.31 -1.21
CA THR A 53 -12.45 5.34 -2.09
C THR A 53 -11.61 4.73 -3.22
N PRO A 54 -12.21 3.93 -4.12
CA PRO A 54 -11.47 3.17 -5.13
C PRO A 54 -10.72 4.04 -6.15
N ALA A 55 -11.17 5.28 -6.40
CA ALA A 55 -10.45 6.20 -7.28
C ALA A 55 -9.06 6.55 -6.71
N THR A 56 -8.97 6.81 -5.40
CA THR A 56 -7.71 7.07 -4.70
C THR A 56 -6.85 5.82 -4.64
N ALA A 57 -7.45 4.65 -4.35
CA ALA A 57 -6.74 3.38 -4.37
C ALA A 57 -6.02 3.13 -5.71
N LYS A 58 -6.73 3.39 -6.83
CA LYS A 58 -6.20 3.23 -8.18
C LYS A 58 -4.94 4.07 -8.42
N ILE A 59 -4.86 5.28 -7.88
CA ILE A 59 -3.68 6.15 -8.01
C ILE A 59 -2.47 5.47 -7.36
N HIS A 60 -2.62 4.93 -6.15
CA HIS A 60 -1.52 4.29 -5.45
C HIS A 60 -1.08 2.97 -6.10
N PHE A 61 -2.02 2.11 -6.48
CA PHE A 61 -1.67 0.89 -7.20
C PHE A 61 -1.07 1.17 -8.59
N GLY A 62 -1.53 2.23 -9.27
CA GLY A 62 -0.95 2.72 -10.52
C GLY A 62 0.51 3.11 -10.35
N TRP A 63 0.83 3.84 -9.28
CA TRP A 63 2.21 4.17 -8.95
C TRP A 63 3.07 2.90 -8.76
N VAL A 64 2.56 1.89 -8.04
CA VAL A 64 3.28 0.62 -7.84
C VAL A 64 3.50 -0.11 -9.16
N LYS A 65 2.50 -0.14 -10.04
CA LYS A 65 2.63 -0.75 -11.37
C LYS A 65 3.75 -0.09 -12.19
N GLU A 66 3.89 1.23 -12.10
CA GLU A 66 4.83 2.01 -12.90
C GLU A 66 6.25 2.01 -12.31
N ASN A 67 6.37 2.08 -10.98
CA ASN A 67 7.64 2.37 -10.30
C ASN A 67 8.08 1.29 -9.28
N GLY A 68 7.16 0.40 -8.89
CA GLY A 68 7.37 -0.52 -7.77
C GLY A 68 8.41 -1.61 -8.02
N THR A 69 8.92 -2.17 -6.93
CA THR A 69 9.86 -3.28 -6.93
C THR A 69 9.14 -4.58 -7.28
N LYS A 70 9.33 -5.05 -8.53
CA LYS A 70 8.57 -6.16 -9.12
C LYS A 70 8.70 -7.51 -8.42
N THR A 71 9.75 -7.70 -7.62
CA THR A 71 10.00 -8.93 -6.87
C THR A 71 9.25 -9.00 -5.54
N PHE A 72 8.58 -7.91 -5.14
CA PHE A 72 7.85 -7.83 -3.87
C PHE A 72 6.42 -8.36 -4.05
N SER A 73 5.90 -9.02 -3.02
CA SER A 73 4.51 -9.51 -3.03
C SER A 73 3.50 -8.37 -3.16
N GLU A 74 3.83 -7.20 -2.61
CA GLU A 74 3.05 -5.97 -2.69
C GLU A 74 2.89 -5.46 -4.12
N TYR A 75 3.89 -5.69 -4.98
CA TYR A 75 3.76 -5.41 -6.40
C TYR A 75 2.72 -6.34 -7.03
N THR A 76 2.82 -7.65 -6.77
CA THR A 76 1.84 -8.63 -7.28
C THR A 76 0.42 -8.30 -6.81
N LEU A 77 0.25 -7.91 -5.54
CA LEU A 77 -1.03 -7.49 -4.98
C LEU A 77 -1.60 -6.26 -5.70
N ALA A 78 -0.81 -5.20 -5.85
CA ALA A 78 -1.25 -3.98 -6.53
C ALA A 78 -1.70 -4.24 -7.99
N ILE A 79 -0.99 -5.11 -8.72
CA ILE A 79 -1.40 -5.52 -10.07
C ILE A 79 -2.72 -6.30 -10.04
N ALA A 80 -2.87 -7.22 -9.09
CA ALA A 80 -4.11 -7.99 -8.94
C ALA A 80 -5.31 -7.10 -8.65
N GLU A 81 -5.17 -6.10 -7.77
CA GLU A 81 -6.25 -5.16 -7.46
C GLU A 81 -6.59 -4.25 -8.65
N LEU A 82 -5.60 -3.73 -9.38
CA LEU A 82 -5.87 -2.99 -10.62
C LEU A 82 -6.68 -3.82 -11.63
N ASN A 83 -6.34 -5.10 -11.79
CA ASN A 83 -7.07 -6.01 -12.66
C ASN A 83 -8.50 -6.28 -12.16
N ARG A 84 -8.68 -6.46 -10.84
CA ARG A 84 -10.00 -6.63 -10.21
C ARG A 84 -10.88 -5.42 -10.47
N MET A 85 -10.36 -4.22 -10.21
CA MET A 85 -11.07 -2.95 -10.40
C MET A 85 -11.47 -2.73 -11.87
N ALA A 86 -10.59 -3.07 -12.82
CA ALA A 86 -10.89 -2.98 -14.25
C ALA A 86 -12.04 -3.93 -14.66
N ASN A 87 -12.08 -5.13 -14.09
CA ASN A 87 -13.12 -6.12 -14.39
C ASN A 87 -14.47 -5.78 -13.72
N SER A 88 -14.46 -5.20 -12.52
CA SER A 88 -15.67 -4.72 -11.84
C SER A 88 -16.37 -3.56 -12.55
N SER A 89 -15.64 -2.82 -13.41
CA SER A 89 -16.20 -1.71 -14.20
C SER A 89 -16.85 -2.11 -15.53
N LYS A 90 -16.77 -3.39 -15.94
CA LYS A 90 -17.43 -3.87 -17.16
C LYS A 90 -18.91 -4.19 -16.87
N PRO A 91 -19.88 -3.70 -17.69
CA PRO A 91 -21.25 -4.16 -17.58
C PRO A 91 -21.32 -5.67 -17.83
N LYS A 92 -22.14 -6.37 -17.03
CA LYS A 92 -22.47 -7.79 -17.24
C LYS A 92 -23.23 -8.00 -18.53
#